data_AF-A0A6B3I3Y6-F1
#
_entry.id   AF-A0A6B3I3Y6-F1
#
_cell.length_a   1.000
_cell.length_b   1.000
_cell.length_c   1.000
_cell.angle_alpha   90.00
_cell.angle_beta   90.00
_cell.angle_gamma   90.00
#
_symmetry.space_group_name_H-M   'P 1'
#
loop_
_entity.id
_entity.type
_entity.pdbx_description
1 polymer ?
#
loop_
_entity_poly.entity_id
_entity_poly.type
_entity_poly.pdbx_seq_one_letter_code
_entity_poly.pdbx_strand_id
1 'polypeptide(L)'
;AEDLEVDTKRRRMTVGGKVIEEGDLVSIDGSTGKVYLGEVPVVPSPVVEYFEGRMHAGADDADELVAAVHRIMAYADRVRRLRVRANADNAEDALRARRFGAQGIGLCRTEHMFLGERREMVEKLILADTDDERESALAALLPLQKADFIELFESMDGLPVTVRLLDPPLHEFLPDITELS
;
A
#
# COMPACT_ATOMS: atom_id res chain seq x y z
N ALA A 1 -23.35 -12.52 5.75
CA ALA A 1 -22.36 -13.06 4.78
C ALA A 1 -23.02 -13.97 3.73
N GLU A 2 -24.24 -14.48 3.96
CA GLU A 2 -24.92 -15.39 3.02
C GLU A 2 -25.73 -14.70 1.90
N ASP A 3 -25.84 -13.37 1.87
CA ASP A 3 -26.71 -12.64 0.94
C ASP A 3 -26.01 -12.09 -0.32
N LEU A 4 -24.71 -12.35 -0.50
CA LEU A 4 -23.91 -11.80 -1.61
C LEU A 4 -23.48 -12.91 -2.56
N GLU A 5 -24.03 -12.89 -3.77
CA GLU A 5 -23.73 -13.85 -4.84
C GLU A 5 -22.90 -13.16 -5.92
N VAL A 6 -21.68 -13.64 -6.17
CA VAL A 6 -20.78 -13.10 -7.19
C VAL A 6 -20.73 -14.07 -8.37
N ASP A 7 -21.18 -13.61 -9.54
CA ASP A 7 -21.09 -14.33 -10.81
C ASP A 7 -19.92 -13.74 -11.60
N THR A 8 -18.74 -14.35 -11.47
CA THR A 8 -17.51 -13.91 -12.14
C THR A 8 -17.57 -14.04 -13.66
N LYS A 9 -18.35 -15.00 -14.18
CA LYS A 9 -18.52 -15.20 -15.64
C LYS A 9 -19.37 -14.11 -16.26
N ARG A 10 -20.45 -13.71 -15.59
CA ARG A 10 -21.30 -12.60 -16.03
C ARG A 10 -20.82 -11.24 -15.52
N ARG A 11 -19.79 -11.23 -14.68
CA ARG A 11 -19.19 -10.04 -14.06
C ARG A 11 -20.23 -9.18 -13.33
N ARG A 12 -21.02 -9.83 -12.47
CA ARG A 12 -22.07 -9.17 -11.69
C ARG A 12 -22.16 -9.72 -10.27
N MET A 13 -22.67 -8.88 -9.38
CA MET A 13 -22.90 -9.19 -7.97
C MET A 13 -24.39 -9.03 -7.67
N THR A 14 -24.99 -9.98 -6.97
CA THR A 14 -26.37 -9.88 -6.48
C THR A 14 -26.38 -9.83 -4.95
N VAL A 15 -27.04 -8.82 -4.39
CA VAL A 15 -27.20 -8.68 -2.93
C VAL A 15 -28.59 -8.18 -2.58
N GLY A 16 -29.32 -8.93 -1.74
CA GLY A 16 -30.68 -8.57 -1.34
C GLY A 16 -31.63 -8.31 -2.51
N GLY A 17 -31.49 -9.07 -3.60
CA GLY A 17 -32.28 -8.92 -4.84
C GLY A 17 -31.86 -7.75 -5.76
N LYS A 18 -30.85 -6.97 -5.39
CA LYS A 18 -30.25 -5.97 -6.28
C LYS A 18 -29.11 -6.58 -7.07
N VAL A 19 -29.07 -6.32 -8.38
CA VAL A 19 -27.95 -6.69 -9.26
C VAL A 19 -27.07 -5.46 -9.44
N ILE A 20 -25.76 -5.66 -9.30
CA ILE A 20 -24.70 -4.68 -9.50
C ILE A 20 -23.80 -5.25 -10.59
N GLU A 21 -23.67 -4.52 -11.69
CA GLU A 21 -22.93 -4.94 -12.87
C GLU A 21 -21.48 -4.42 -12.81
N GLU A 22 -20.59 -5.00 -13.61
CA GLU A 22 -19.24 -4.47 -13.79
C GLU A 22 -19.29 -3.00 -14.27
N GLY A 23 -18.55 -2.13 -13.58
CA GLY A 23 -18.51 -0.70 -13.85
C GLY A 23 -19.52 0.12 -13.04
N ASP A 24 -20.47 -0.52 -12.36
CA ASP A 24 -21.34 0.17 -11.40
C ASP A 24 -20.51 0.66 -10.21
N LEU A 25 -20.74 1.93 -9.85
CA LEU A 25 -20.01 2.55 -8.77
C LEU A 25 -20.63 2.16 -7.43
N VAL A 26 -19.79 1.75 -6.49
CA VAL A 26 -20.18 1.33 -5.14
C VAL A 26 -19.26 2.04 -4.14
N SER A 27 -19.85 2.57 -3.08
CA SER A 27 -19.12 3.22 -2.00
C SER A 27 -19.15 2.35 -0.74
N ILE A 28 -18.01 2.23 -0.05
CA ILE A 28 -17.87 1.36 1.12
C ILE A 28 -17.37 2.18 2.31
N ASP A 29 -18.06 2.07 3.44
CA ASP A 29 -17.57 2.56 4.73
C ASP A 29 -16.85 1.43 5.46
N GLY A 30 -15.51 1.45 5.42
CA GLY A 30 -14.67 0.44 6.07
C GLY A 30 -14.75 0.42 7.61
N SER A 31 -15.32 1.46 8.25
CA SER A 31 -15.48 1.50 9.71
C SER A 31 -16.73 0.76 10.17
N THR A 32 -17.84 0.91 9.42
CA THR A 32 -19.13 0.28 9.77
C THR A 32 -19.42 -0.98 8.97
N GLY A 33 -18.66 -1.22 7.90
CA GLY A 33 -18.90 -2.31 6.94
C GLY A 33 -20.11 -2.07 6.04
N LYS A 34 -20.66 -0.84 6.01
CA LYS A 34 -21.80 -0.51 5.15
C LYS A 34 -21.36 -0.31 3.70
N VAL A 35 -22.21 -0.78 2.80
CA VAL A 35 -22.03 -0.65 1.34
C VAL A 35 -23.19 0.15 0.77
N TYR A 36 -22.87 1.16 -0.02
CA TYR A 36 -23.81 2.08 -0.66
C TYR A 36 -23.71 1.94 -2.17
N LEU A 37 -24.85 1.91 -2.83
CA LEU A 37 -24.92 1.86 -4.29
C LEU A 37 -24.79 3.28 -4.84
N GLY A 38 -23.86 3.50 -5.76
CA GLY A 38 -23.50 4.82 -6.30
C GLY A 38 -22.36 5.53 -5.56
N GLU A 39 -22.08 6.75 -6.00
CA GLU A 39 -21.02 7.60 -5.47
C GLU A 39 -21.45 8.28 -4.18
N VAL A 40 -20.64 8.12 -3.14
CA VAL A 40 -20.71 8.91 -1.92
C VAL A 40 -19.52 9.86 -1.93
N PRO A 41 -19.73 11.20 -1.96
CA PRO A 41 -18.64 12.16 -1.94
C PRO A 41 -17.75 11.96 -0.72
N VAL A 42 -16.44 11.86 -0.95
CA VAL A 42 -15.43 11.77 0.11
C VAL A 42 -14.56 13.02 0.11
N VAL A 43 -14.18 13.45 1.30
CA VAL A 43 -13.21 14.54 1.48
C VAL A 43 -12.13 14.10 2.47
N PRO A 44 -10.86 14.46 2.23
CA PRO A 44 -9.84 14.29 3.24
C PRO A 44 -10.23 15.01 4.53
N SER A 45 -9.97 14.38 5.68
CA SER A 45 -10.18 15.07 6.95
C SER A 45 -9.13 16.17 7.14
N PRO A 46 -9.43 17.25 7.90
CA PRO A 46 -8.45 18.30 8.21
C PRO A 46 -7.15 17.74 8.82
N VAL A 47 -7.25 16.63 9.56
CA VAL A 47 -6.10 15.95 10.15
C VAL A 47 -5.22 15.28 9.09
N VAL A 48 -5.82 14.64 8.08
CA VAL A 48 -5.06 14.05 6.97
C VAL A 48 -4.39 15.15 6.15
N GLU A 49 -5.12 16.23 5.84
CA GLU A 49 -4.57 17.40 5.15
C GLU A 49 -3.38 18.01 5.90
N TYR A 50 -3.46 18.08 7.23
CA TYR A 50 -2.36 18.51 8.08
C TYR A 50 -1.12 17.60 7.96
N PHE A 51 -1.27 16.29 8.08
CA PHE A 51 -0.13 15.37 7.97
C PHE A 51 0.44 15.27 6.55
N GLU A 52 -0.36 15.53 5.51
CA GLU A 52 0.14 15.65 4.14
C GLU A 52 0.86 16.99 3.88
N GLY A 53 0.96 17.86 4.88
CA GLY A 53 1.65 19.15 4.79
C GLY A 53 0.84 20.24 4.08
N ARG A 54 -0.46 20.00 3.84
CA ARG A 54 -1.38 20.95 3.17
C ARG A 54 -2.01 21.95 4.14
N MET A 55 -1.94 21.70 5.45
CA MET A 55 -2.35 22.64 6.51
C MET A 55 -1.26 22.81 7.57
N HIS A 56 -1.27 23.95 8.27
CA HIS A 56 -0.31 24.28 9.33
C HIS A 56 -1.02 24.50 10.67
N ALA A 57 -0.64 23.75 11.70
CA ALA A 57 -1.24 23.83 13.04
C ALA A 57 -0.99 25.17 13.78
N GLY A 58 -0.16 26.05 13.22
CA GLY A 58 0.12 27.39 13.75
C GLY A 58 -0.35 28.54 12.86
N ALA A 59 -1.18 28.26 11.84
CA ALA A 59 -1.86 29.30 11.10
C ALA A 59 -2.94 29.96 11.96
N ASP A 60 -3.18 31.26 11.77
CA ASP A 60 -4.17 32.02 12.56
C ASP A 60 -5.61 31.51 12.38
N ASP A 61 -5.85 30.72 11.33
CA ASP A 61 -7.11 30.05 10.98
C ASP A 61 -7.06 28.51 11.18
N ALA A 62 -6.05 27.99 11.89
CA ALA A 62 -5.92 26.56 12.11
C ALA A 62 -7.13 25.98 12.86
N ASP A 63 -7.75 24.96 12.27
CA ASP A 63 -8.84 24.18 12.88
C ASP A 63 -8.44 23.72 14.29
N GLU A 64 -9.30 23.96 15.28
CA GLU A 64 -9.07 23.57 16.67
C GLU A 64 -8.74 22.08 16.82
N LEU A 65 -9.34 21.24 15.96
CA LEU A 65 -9.04 19.81 15.87
C LEU A 65 -7.58 19.57 15.45
N VAL A 66 -7.10 20.24 14.41
CA VAL A 66 -5.72 20.13 13.92
C VAL A 66 -4.74 20.59 15.01
N ALA A 67 -5.03 21.70 15.68
CA ALA A 67 -4.22 22.19 16.78
C ALA A 67 -4.18 21.20 17.95
N ALA A 68 -5.31 20.57 18.30
CA ALA A 68 -5.37 19.54 19.34
C ALA A 68 -4.56 18.29 18.98
N VAL A 69 -4.70 17.79 17.75
CA VAL A 69 -3.93 16.64 17.26
C VAL A 69 -2.43 16.94 17.26
N HIS A 70 -2.02 18.11 16.76
CA HIS A 70 -0.61 18.52 16.77
C HIS A 70 -0.02 18.52 18.19
N ARG A 71 -0.74 19.09 19.17
CA ARG A 71 -0.31 19.10 20.58
C ARG A 71 -0.14 17.69 21.15
N ILE A 72 -1.10 16.79 20.89
CA ILE A 72 -1.05 15.41 21.36
C ILE A 72 0.13 14.68 20.73
N MET A 73 0.34 14.81 19.42
CA MET A 73 1.46 14.17 18.72
C MET A 73 2.81 14.67 19.24
N ALA A 74 2.98 15.98 19.39
CA ALA A 74 4.21 16.55 19.96
C ALA A 74 4.47 16.06 21.39
N TYR A 75 3.42 15.92 22.21
CA TYR A 75 3.54 15.35 23.55
C TYR A 75 3.94 13.86 23.48
N ALA A 76 3.26 13.07 22.66
CA ALA A 76 3.50 11.64 22.47
C ALA A 76 4.94 11.37 22.01
N ASP A 77 5.43 12.13 21.02
CA ASP A 77 6.79 12.01 20.52
C ASP A 77 7.86 12.34 21.56
N ARG A 78 7.57 13.28 22.46
CA ARG A 78 8.50 13.66 23.53
C ARG A 78 8.58 12.62 24.65
N VAL A 79 7.47 11.96 24.99
CA VAL A 79 7.42 11.02 26.13
C VAL A 79 7.70 9.58 25.73
N ARG A 80 7.51 9.21 24.46
CA ARG A 80 7.69 7.83 24.02
C ARG A 80 9.15 7.40 24.12
N ARG A 81 9.34 6.14 24.52
CA ARG A 81 10.64 5.46 24.46
C ARG A 81 10.84 4.73 23.13
N LEU A 82 9.77 4.13 22.58
CA LEU A 82 9.83 3.37 21.34
C LEU A 82 9.92 4.31 20.15
N ARG A 83 10.75 3.94 19.16
CA ARG A 83 10.73 4.57 17.84
C ARG A 83 9.56 4.04 17.04
N VAL A 84 8.96 4.89 16.22
CA VAL A 84 7.91 4.51 15.27
C VAL A 84 8.53 4.52 13.88
N ARG A 85 8.57 3.36 13.25
CA ARG A 85 9.02 3.17 11.86
C ARG A 85 7.84 2.65 11.05
N ALA A 86 7.84 2.91 9.75
CA ALA A 86 6.76 2.48 8.87
C ALA A 86 7.09 1.16 8.18
N ASN A 87 6.03 0.47 7.77
CA ASN A 87 6.12 -0.53 6.71
C ASN A 87 5.83 0.21 5.41
N ALA A 88 6.78 0.19 4.46
CA ALA A 88 6.64 0.85 3.17
C ALA A 88 7.53 0.14 2.15
N ASP A 89 6.99 -0.09 0.96
CA ASP A 89 7.62 -0.93 -0.06
C ASP A 89 8.02 -0.14 -1.31
N ASN A 90 7.64 1.15 -1.39
CA ASN A 90 7.98 2.07 -2.48
C ASN A 90 8.29 3.48 -1.94
N ALA A 91 8.80 4.35 -2.81
CA ALA A 91 9.20 5.71 -2.47
C ALA A 91 8.02 6.61 -2.03
N GLU A 92 6.86 6.47 -2.67
CA GLU A 92 5.66 7.26 -2.35
C GLU A 92 5.20 7.00 -0.90
N ASP A 93 5.06 5.73 -0.55
CA ASP A 93 4.67 5.29 0.80
C ASP A 93 5.71 5.71 1.83
N ALA A 94 7.00 5.63 1.49
CA ALA A 94 8.07 6.08 2.35
C ALA A 94 7.99 7.59 2.60
N LEU A 95 7.86 8.42 1.55
CA LEU A 95 7.71 9.87 1.69
C LEU A 95 6.49 10.23 2.54
N ARG A 96 5.36 9.54 2.31
CA ARG A 96 4.15 9.73 3.09
C ARG A 96 4.37 9.37 4.55
N ALA A 97 4.94 8.21 4.84
CA ALA A 97 5.27 7.79 6.20
C ALA A 97 6.19 8.81 6.90
N ARG A 98 7.19 9.34 6.18
CA ARG A 98 8.11 10.37 6.69
C ARG A 98 7.36 11.66 7.05
N ARG A 99 6.43 12.13 6.20
CA ARG A 99 5.58 13.30 6.51
C ARG A 99 4.76 13.09 7.78
N PHE A 100 4.34 11.86 8.04
CA PHE A 100 3.57 11.47 9.21
C PHE A 100 4.43 11.23 10.47
N GLY A 101 5.74 11.49 10.39
CA GLY A 101 6.67 11.40 11.52
C GLY A 101 7.39 10.06 11.69
N ALA A 102 7.29 9.15 10.70
CA ALA A 102 8.03 7.89 10.76
C ALA A 102 9.55 8.13 10.83
N GLN A 103 10.22 7.40 11.70
CA GLN A 103 11.65 7.51 11.98
C GLN A 103 12.48 6.49 11.17
N GLY A 104 12.06 6.25 9.93
CA GLY A 104 12.61 5.26 9.01
C GLY A 104 11.62 4.13 8.68
N ILE A 105 12.08 3.17 7.87
CA ILE A 105 11.31 2.02 7.44
C ILE A 105 11.72 0.78 8.23
N GLY A 106 10.78 0.21 8.98
CA GLY A 106 10.98 -0.99 9.79
C GLY A 106 10.87 -2.29 8.99
N LEU A 107 10.13 -2.25 7.88
CA LEU A 107 9.96 -3.36 6.97
C LEU A 107 9.66 -2.84 5.56
N CYS A 108 10.56 -3.10 4.63
CA CYS A 108 10.34 -3.01 3.19
C CYS A 108 10.31 -4.44 2.65
N ARG A 109 9.19 -4.83 2.06
CA ARG A 109 8.94 -6.15 1.47
C ARG A 109 9.32 -6.11 0.00
N THR A 110 10.37 -6.83 -0.38
CA THR A 110 10.80 -6.83 -1.78
C THR A 110 9.81 -7.53 -2.71
N GLU A 111 8.99 -8.44 -2.19
CA GLU A 111 7.98 -9.15 -2.97
C GLU A 111 6.98 -8.19 -3.62
N HIS A 112 6.56 -7.17 -2.88
CA HIS A 112 5.61 -6.16 -3.36
C HIS A 112 6.20 -5.30 -4.49
N MET A 113 7.53 -5.17 -4.59
CA MET A 113 8.22 -4.46 -5.67
C MET A 113 8.15 -5.21 -7.00
N PHE A 114 7.73 -6.48 -6.97
CA PHE A 114 7.63 -7.36 -8.13
C PHE A 114 6.19 -7.70 -8.51
N LEU A 115 5.18 -7.19 -7.78
CA LEU A 115 3.77 -7.38 -8.15
C LEU A 115 3.41 -6.51 -9.38
N GLY A 116 2.29 -6.81 -10.03
CA GLY A 116 1.86 -6.11 -11.24
C GLY A 116 2.67 -6.51 -12.48
N GLU A 117 3.14 -5.53 -13.25
CA GLU A 117 3.83 -5.75 -14.54
C GLU A 117 5.13 -6.56 -14.42
N ARG A 118 5.74 -6.59 -13.22
CA ARG A 118 7.01 -7.29 -12.97
C ARG A 118 6.81 -8.73 -12.50
N ARG A 119 5.56 -9.16 -12.31
CA ARG A 119 5.22 -10.49 -11.80
C ARG A 119 5.78 -11.59 -12.70
N GLU A 120 5.61 -11.44 -14.02
CA GLU A 120 6.11 -12.40 -15.01
C GLU A 120 7.64 -12.59 -14.94
N MET A 121 8.39 -11.56 -14.53
CA MET A 121 9.85 -11.66 -14.40
C MET A 121 10.25 -12.53 -13.20
N VAL A 122 9.48 -12.48 -12.11
CA VAL A 122 9.67 -13.36 -10.95
C VAL A 122 9.17 -14.77 -11.22
N GLU A 123 8.08 -14.94 -11.97
CA GLU A 123 7.63 -16.26 -12.44
C GLU A 123 8.71 -16.96 -13.26
N LYS A 124 9.35 -16.24 -14.20
CA LYS A 124 10.49 -16.76 -14.98
C LYS A 124 11.67 -17.17 -14.09
N LEU A 125 11.94 -16.41 -13.03
CA LEU A 125 12.98 -16.75 -12.06
C LEU A 125 12.66 -18.04 -11.30
N ILE A 126 11.39 -18.22 -10.88
CA ILE A 126 10.91 -19.39 -10.14
C ILE A 126 10.90 -20.64 -11.02
N LEU A 127 10.53 -20.49 -12.30
CA LEU A 127 10.39 -21.59 -13.27
C LEU A 127 11.70 -21.92 -14.03
N ALA A 128 12.80 -21.21 -13.77
CA ALA A 128 14.07 -21.47 -14.44
C ALA A 128 14.64 -22.85 -14.09
N ASP A 129 14.91 -23.66 -15.11
CA ASP A 129 15.44 -25.04 -14.98
C ASP A 129 16.97 -25.06 -15.02
N THR A 130 17.59 -24.01 -15.54
CA THR A 130 19.05 -23.87 -15.67
C THR A 130 19.60 -22.64 -14.95
N ASP A 131 20.88 -22.69 -14.59
CA ASP A 131 21.56 -21.54 -13.99
C ASP A 131 21.62 -20.34 -14.96
N ASP A 132 21.75 -20.59 -16.27
CA ASP A 132 21.77 -19.55 -17.31
C ASP A 132 20.42 -18.81 -17.42
N GLU A 133 19.30 -19.54 -17.37
CA GLU A 133 17.94 -18.95 -17.34
C GLU A 133 17.72 -18.13 -16.07
N ARG A 134 18.18 -18.65 -14.92
CA ARG A 134 18.09 -17.96 -13.63
C ARG A 134 18.89 -16.67 -13.64
N GLU A 135 20.14 -16.70 -14.12
CA GLU A 135 21.00 -15.53 -14.20
C GLU A 135 20.43 -14.48 -15.17
N SER A 136 19.84 -14.91 -16.29
CA SER A 136 19.16 -14.02 -17.21
C SER A 136 17.94 -13.32 -16.59
N ALA A 137 17.12 -14.06 -15.83
CA ALA A 137 15.97 -13.49 -15.11
C ALA A 137 16.42 -12.49 -14.02
N LEU A 138 17.45 -12.83 -13.25
CA LEU A 138 18.04 -11.94 -12.24
C LEU A 138 18.63 -10.67 -12.88
N ALA A 139 19.31 -10.79 -14.01
CA ALA A 139 19.88 -9.66 -14.73
C ALA A 139 18.81 -8.68 -15.23
N ALA A 140 17.62 -9.19 -15.61
CA ALA A 140 16.48 -8.36 -15.98
C ALA A 140 15.84 -7.64 -14.77
N LEU A 141 15.78 -8.30 -13.61
CA LEU A 141 15.20 -7.74 -12.38
C LEU A 141 16.12 -6.71 -11.70
N LEU A 142 17.44 -6.92 -11.76
CA LEU A 142 18.44 -6.11 -11.08
C LEU A 142 18.31 -4.60 -11.32
N PRO A 143 18.23 -4.08 -12.57
CA PRO A 143 18.14 -2.64 -12.81
C PRO A 143 16.84 -2.04 -12.27
N LEU A 144 15.74 -2.78 -12.30
CA LEU A 144 14.44 -2.34 -11.80
C LEU A 144 14.46 -2.23 -10.27
N GLN A 145 14.87 -3.30 -9.60
CA GLN A 145 14.95 -3.31 -8.14
C GLN A 145 15.95 -2.28 -7.62
N LYS A 146 17.07 -2.08 -8.33
CA LYS A 146 18.05 -1.05 -8.00
C LYS A 146 17.45 0.35 -8.09
N ALA A 147 16.68 0.64 -9.14
CA ALA A 147 16.04 1.94 -9.30
C ALA A 147 15.08 2.23 -8.14
N ASP A 148 14.21 1.26 -7.81
CA ASP A 148 13.26 1.43 -6.71
C ASP A 148 13.97 1.66 -5.36
N PHE A 149 15.08 0.96 -5.10
CA PHE A 149 15.85 1.17 -3.87
C PHE A 149 16.54 2.53 -3.82
N ILE A 150 17.02 3.04 -4.95
CA ILE A 150 17.58 4.40 -5.01
C ILE A 150 16.50 5.40 -4.58
N GLU A 151 15.32 5.33 -5.19
CA GLU A 151 14.20 6.22 -4.86
C GLU A 151 13.75 6.06 -3.39
N LEU A 152 13.71 4.83 -2.87
CA LEU A 152 13.37 4.54 -1.49
C LEU A 152 14.39 5.14 -0.51
N PHE A 153 15.70 5.00 -0.78
CA PHE A 153 16.75 5.53 0.07
C PHE A 153 16.81 7.05 0.02
N GLU A 154 16.61 7.67 -1.14
CA GLU A 154 16.50 9.12 -1.28
C GLU A 154 15.31 9.66 -0.47
N SER A 155 14.16 8.99 -0.55
CA SER A 155 12.95 9.34 0.21
C SER A 155 13.16 9.28 1.73
N MET A 156 14.07 8.42 2.18
CA MET A 156 14.42 8.19 3.58
C MET A 156 15.79 8.74 3.97
N ASP A 157 16.32 9.74 3.24
CA ASP A 157 17.63 10.31 3.54
C ASP A 157 17.79 10.67 5.03
N GLY A 158 18.88 10.19 5.62
CA GLY A 158 19.22 10.31 7.05
C GLY A 158 18.47 9.36 7.99
N LEU A 159 17.56 8.51 7.50
CA LEU A 159 16.77 7.58 8.30
C LEU A 159 17.06 6.12 7.94
N PRO A 160 16.97 5.18 8.91
CA PRO A 160 17.28 3.80 8.65
C PRO A 160 16.16 3.14 7.82
N VAL A 161 16.53 2.31 6.84
CA VAL A 161 15.63 1.50 6.03
C VAL A 161 15.97 0.02 6.23
N THR A 162 14.99 -0.78 6.65
CA THR A 162 15.15 -2.22 6.87
C THR A 162 14.47 -2.98 5.73
N VAL A 163 15.29 -3.61 4.89
CA VAL A 163 14.85 -4.40 3.73
C VAL A 163 14.78 -5.86 4.12
N ARG A 164 13.61 -6.48 3.92
CA ARG A 164 13.46 -7.94 4.00
C ARG A 164 13.75 -8.51 2.62
N LEU A 165 14.62 -9.52 2.55
CA LEU A 165 14.88 -10.25 1.32
C LEU A 165 13.63 -11.00 0.87
N LEU A 166 13.66 -11.47 -0.38
CA LEU A 166 12.57 -12.22 -0.98
C LEU A 166 12.21 -13.46 -0.13
N ASP A 167 10.97 -13.48 0.36
CA ASP A 167 10.30 -14.48 1.16
C ASP A 167 8.91 -14.75 0.54
N PRO A 168 8.85 -15.27 -0.71
CA PRO A 168 7.59 -15.41 -1.41
C PRO A 168 6.97 -16.76 -1.05
N PRO A 169 5.71 -16.80 -0.59
CA PRO A 169 4.96 -18.02 -0.72
C PRO A 169 4.69 -18.25 -2.22
N LEU A 170 5.18 -19.37 -2.77
CA LEU A 170 5.11 -19.69 -4.21
C LEU A 170 3.71 -19.52 -4.83
N HIS A 171 2.64 -19.66 -4.03
CA HIS A 171 1.25 -19.52 -4.49
C HIS A 171 0.82 -18.08 -4.83
N GLU A 172 1.53 -17.05 -4.36
CA GLU A 172 1.23 -15.65 -4.71
C GLU A 172 1.69 -15.30 -6.14
N PHE A 173 2.64 -16.07 -6.68
CA PHE A 173 3.21 -15.83 -8.01
C PHE A 173 2.72 -16.83 -9.06
N LEU A 174 2.05 -17.91 -8.67
CA LEU A 174 1.47 -18.85 -9.64
C LEU A 174 0.07 -18.40 -10.09
N PRO A 175 -0.36 -18.73 -11.32
CA PRO A 175 -1.71 -18.46 -11.79
C PRO A 175 -2.75 -19.06 -10.82
N ASP A 176 -3.86 -18.37 -10.62
CA ASP A 176 -4.93 -18.87 -9.77
C ASP A 176 -5.48 -20.18 -10.36
N ILE A 177 -5.65 -21.21 -9.52
CA ILE A 177 -6.22 -22.51 -9.94
C ILE A 177 -7.59 -22.31 -10.60
N THR A 178 -8.33 -21.26 -10.22
CA THR A 178 -9.63 -20.93 -10.78
C THR A 178 -9.58 -20.38 -12.21
N GLU A 179 -8.42 -19.90 -12.68
CA GLU A 179 -8.21 -19.47 -14.07
C GLU A 179 -7.79 -20.62 -15.00
N LEU A 180 -7.36 -21.75 -14.43
CA LEU A 180 -6.96 -22.97 -15.16
C LEU A 180 -8.11 -23.97 -15.36
N SER A 181 -9.34 -23.60 -14.96
CA SER A 181 -10.56 -24.43 -14.98
C SER A 181 -11.61 -23.89 -15.96
#